data_AF-A0A0P9MUQ4-F1
#
_entry.id   AF-A0A0P9MUQ4-F1
#
_cell.length_a   1.000
_cell.length_b   1.000
_cell.length_c   1.000
_cell.angle_alpha   90.00
_cell.angle_beta   90.00
_cell.angle_gamma   90.00
#
_symmetry.space_group_name_H-M   'P 1'
#
loop_
_entity.id
_entity.type
_entity.pdbx_description
1 polymer ?
#
loop_
_entity_poly.entity_id
_entity_poly.type
_entity_poly.pdbx_seq_one_letter_code
_entity_poly.pdbx_strand_id
1 'polypeptide(L)'
;MFKRMTAFSCLVLFALALSGCFDSKGDGFVGRWTGEDKTRMFTPSFVMDISKDGEVFHINLETTNTTRDLMGKNEKKEKGLQRFEGKAESDSVLSMANGLVTMRLEGDIIYFDSTTYTRAK
;
A
#
# COMPACT_ATOMS: atom_id res chain seq x y z
N MET A 1 7.22 -47.46 25.15
CA MET A 1 7.29 -46.96 23.76
C MET A 1 6.80 -45.50 23.62
N PHE A 2 7.09 -44.60 24.58
CA PHE A 2 6.51 -43.23 24.60
C PHE A 2 7.42 -42.11 24.07
N LYS A 3 8.69 -42.39 23.74
CA LYS A 3 9.67 -41.36 23.33
C LYS A 3 9.53 -40.88 21.87
N ARG A 4 8.75 -41.56 21.02
CA ARG A 4 8.61 -41.21 19.59
C ARG A 4 7.43 -40.28 19.26
N MET A 5 6.51 -40.04 20.20
CA MET A 5 5.32 -39.20 19.96
C MET A 5 5.56 -37.70 20.17
N THR A 6 6.60 -37.30 20.92
CA THR A 6 6.91 -35.89 21.19
C THR A 6 7.43 -35.15 19.96
N ALA A 7 8.17 -35.83 19.07
CA ALA A 7 8.70 -35.23 17.85
C ALA A 7 7.60 -34.86 16.85
N PHE A 8 6.58 -35.70 16.68
CA PHE A 8 5.44 -35.41 15.80
C PHE A 8 4.57 -34.25 16.33
N SER A 9 4.39 -34.16 17.66
CA SER A 9 3.64 -33.06 18.27
C SER A 9 4.33 -31.70 18.10
N CYS A 10 5.67 -31.64 18.18
CA CYS A 10 6.41 -30.40 17.91
C CYS A 10 6.30 -29.95 16.44
N LEU A 11 6.27 -30.90 15.50
CA LEU A 11 6.27 -30.59 14.06
C LEU A 11 4.93 -30.00 13.60
N VAL A 12 3.82 -30.47 14.17
CA VAL A 12 2.47 -29.92 13.91
C VAL A 12 2.30 -28.53 14.52
N LEU A 13 2.83 -28.30 15.73
CA LEU A 13 2.79 -26.98 16.37
C LEU A 13 3.64 -25.93 15.62
N PHE A 14 4.77 -26.35 15.05
CA PHE A 14 5.63 -25.45 14.26
C PHE A 14 4.98 -25.06 12.92
N ALA A 15 4.27 -26.00 12.27
CA ALA A 15 3.53 -25.71 11.04
C ALA A 15 2.38 -24.71 11.27
N LEU A 16 1.66 -24.83 12.39
CA LEU A 16 0.58 -23.91 12.77
C LEU A 16 1.09 -22.52 13.19
N ALA A 17 2.28 -22.46 13.82
CA ALA A 17 2.92 -21.19 14.16
C ALA A 17 3.43 -20.43 12.92
N LEU A 18 3.88 -21.14 11.88
CA LEU A 18 4.33 -20.53 10.63
C LEU A 18 3.16 -20.02 9.77
N SER A 19 2.01 -20.69 9.75
CA SER A 19 0.85 -20.24 8.98
C SER A 19 0.22 -18.94 9.49
N GLY A 20 0.45 -18.57 10.75
CA GLY A 20 -0.05 -17.32 11.34
C GLY A 20 0.97 -16.16 11.39
N CYS A 21 2.25 -16.40 11.09
CA CYS A 21 3.31 -15.39 11.23
C CYS A 21 3.39 -14.41 10.05
N PHE A 22 2.83 -14.77 8.88
CA PHE A 22 2.94 -13.95 7.67
C PHE A 22 1.73 -13.04 7.43
N ASP A 23 0.63 -13.24 8.17
CA ASP A 23 -0.61 -12.48 7.98
C ASP A 23 -0.47 -11.01 8.40
N SER A 24 0.53 -10.64 9.21
CA SER A 24 0.78 -9.25 9.62
C SER A 24 1.82 -8.50 8.77
N LYS A 25 2.41 -9.17 7.77
CA LYS A 25 3.47 -8.58 6.95
C LYS A 25 2.94 -7.38 6.17
N GLY A 26 3.59 -6.23 6.30
CA GLY A 26 3.21 -5.01 5.58
C GLY A 26 1.94 -4.32 6.09
N ASP A 27 1.43 -4.63 7.29
CA ASP A 27 0.23 -3.99 7.84
C ASP A 27 0.37 -2.46 7.97
N GLY A 28 1.60 -1.95 8.07
CA GLY A 28 1.89 -0.52 8.10
C GLY A 28 1.38 0.26 6.87
N PHE A 29 1.20 -0.41 5.73
CA PHE A 29 0.65 0.18 4.51
C PHE A 29 -0.87 0.42 4.60
N VAL A 30 -1.60 -0.37 5.40
CA VAL A 30 -3.06 -0.29 5.48
C VAL A 30 -3.50 1.08 5.98
N GLY A 31 -4.51 1.64 5.33
CA GLY A 31 -5.10 2.92 5.69
C GLY A 31 -5.21 3.88 4.49
N ARG A 32 -5.56 5.12 4.83
CA ARG A 32 -5.76 6.20 3.87
C ARG A 32 -4.57 7.14 3.88
N TRP A 33 -4.09 7.48 2.69
CA TRP A 33 -2.90 8.29 2.46
C TRP A 33 -3.21 9.41 1.47
N THR A 34 -2.56 10.55 1.64
CA THR A 34 -2.73 11.71 0.77
C THR A 34 -1.39 12.17 0.23
N GLY A 35 -1.34 12.46 -1.07
CA GLY A 35 -0.18 13.05 -1.74
C GLY A 35 -0.56 14.34 -2.45
N GLU A 36 0.37 15.29 -2.53
CA GLU A 36 0.22 16.52 -3.31
C GLU A 36 1.50 16.77 -4.08
N ASP A 37 1.41 16.99 -5.40
CA ASP A 37 2.51 17.60 -6.16
C ASP A 37 2.20 19.09 -6.34
N LYS A 38 2.99 19.94 -5.66
CA LYS A 38 2.83 21.41 -5.67
C LYS A 38 3.70 22.11 -6.70
N THR A 39 4.50 21.36 -7.47
CA THR A 39 5.56 21.96 -8.30
C THR A 39 5.09 22.36 -9.71
N ARG A 40 3.85 22.05 -10.09
CA ARG A 40 3.32 22.24 -11.45
C ARG A 40 2.17 23.24 -11.49
N MET A 41 1.95 23.82 -12.68
CA MET A 41 0.75 24.62 -13.00
C MET A 41 -0.55 23.80 -12.84
N PHE A 42 -0.42 22.47 -12.88
CA PHE A 42 -1.41 21.49 -12.45
C PHE A 42 -1.10 21.11 -11.01
N THR A 43 -2.03 21.27 -10.08
CA THR A 43 -1.90 20.73 -8.72
C THR A 43 -2.70 19.43 -8.65
N PRO A 44 -2.09 18.27 -8.96
CA PRO A 44 -2.74 17.00 -8.70
C PRO A 44 -2.76 16.75 -7.19
N SER A 45 -3.93 16.40 -6.68
CA SER A 45 -4.08 15.84 -5.34
C SER A 45 -4.39 14.35 -5.47
N PHE A 46 -3.75 13.56 -4.64
CA PHE A 46 -3.87 12.11 -4.64
C PHE A 46 -4.44 11.63 -3.31
N VAL A 47 -5.34 10.66 -3.39
CA VAL A 47 -5.84 9.91 -2.24
C VAL A 47 -5.64 8.44 -2.54
N MET A 48 -4.92 7.76 -1.66
CA MET A 48 -4.66 6.34 -1.77
C MET A 48 -5.28 5.61 -0.58
N ASP A 49 -6.23 4.72 -0.85
CA ASP A 49 -6.78 3.81 0.14
C ASP A 49 -6.20 2.42 -0.08
N ILE A 50 -5.53 1.89 0.96
CA ILE A 50 -4.94 0.56 0.96
C ILE A 50 -5.69 -0.30 1.97
N SER A 51 -6.25 -1.42 1.49
CA SER A 51 -6.79 -2.49 2.32
C SER A 51 -6.05 -3.80 2.08
N LYS A 52 -6.26 -4.76 2.98
CA LYS A 52 -5.61 -6.07 2.94
C LYS A 52 -6.66 -7.17 3.16
N ASP A 53 -6.62 -8.21 2.33
CA ASP A 53 -7.40 -9.44 2.45
C ASP A 53 -6.46 -10.64 2.36
N GLY A 54 -6.19 -11.27 3.50
CA GLY A 54 -5.09 -12.22 3.66
C GLY A 54 -3.75 -11.62 3.23
N GLU A 55 -3.06 -12.24 2.28
CA GLU A 55 -1.77 -11.76 1.77
C GLU A 55 -1.87 -10.71 0.66
N VAL A 56 -3.08 -10.40 0.17
CA VAL A 56 -3.30 -9.52 -0.97
C VAL A 56 -3.66 -8.12 -0.48
N PHE A 57 -2.94 -7.12 -0.97
CA PHE A 57 -3.26 -5.72 -0.77
C PHE A 57 -4.05 -5.19 -1.95
N HIS A 58 -5.14 -4.48 -1.67
CA HIS A 58 -5.93 -3.75 -2.65
C HIS A 58 -5.64 -2.27 -2.49
N ILE A 59 -5.17 -1.63 -3.56
CA ILE A 59 -4.76 -0.22 -3.57
C ILE A 59 -5.68 0.53 -4.53
N ASN A 60 -6.45 1.47 -4.01
CA ASN A 60 -7.25 2.41 -4.80
C ASN A 60 -6.58 3.78 -4.77
N LEU A 61 -6.08 4.24 -5.92
CA LEU A 61 -5.47 5.56 -6.07
C LEU A 61 -6.42 6.48 -6.84
N GLU A 62 -7.04 7.39 -6.12
CA GLU A 62 -7.81 8.49 -6.68
C GLU A 62 -6.89 9.68 -6.97
N THR A 63 -7.00 10.22 -8.19
CA THR A 63 -6.31 11.43 -8.60
C THR A 63 -7.32 12.51 -8.91
N THR A 64 -7.11 13.72 -8.42
CA THR A 64 -7.85 14.91 -8.87
C THR A 64 -6.86 15.90 -9.48
N ASN A 65 -6.94 16.05 -10.81
CA ASN A 65 -6.17 17.04 -11.54
C ASN A 65 -6.94 18.35 -11.57
N THR A 66 -6.35 19.39 -10.99
CA THR A 66 -6.92 20.74 -11.00
C THR A 66 -6.15 21.60 -11.99
N THR A 67 -6.83 22.04 -13.05
CA THR A 67 -6.29 22.96 -14.07
C THR A 67 -6.95 24.32 -13.89
N ARG A 68 -6.15 25.39 -13.86
CA ARG A 68 -6.65 26.77 -13.89
C ARG A 68 -6.28 27.44 -15.19
N ASP A 69 -7.18 28.28 -15.72
CA ASP A 69 -6.84 29.14 -16.85
C ASP A 69 -5.81 30.21 -16.45
N LEU A 70 -5.22 30.88 -17.45
CA LEU A 70 -4.19 31.91 -17.26
C LEU A 70 -4.64 33.08 -16.37
N MET A 71 -5.95 33.30 -16.25
CA MET A 71 -6.53 34.36 -15.40
C MET A 71 -6.97 33.86 -14.02
N GLY A 72 -6.81 32.56 -13.72
CA GLY A 72 -7.21 31.93 -12.46
C GLY A 72 -8.72 31.93 -12.19
N LYS A 73 -9.55 32.24 -13.20
CA LYS A 73 -11.01 32.41 -13.05
C LYS A 73 -11.78 31.12 -13.28
N ASN A 74 -11.27 30.26 -14.16
CA ASN A 74 -11.89 28.99 -14.48
C ASN A 74 -11.04 27.85 -13.91
N GLU A 75 -11.64 27.04 -13.04
CA GLU A 75 -11.05 25.84 -12.47
C GLU A 75 -11.74 24.61 -13.08
N LYS A 76 -10.96 23.76 -13.74
CA LYS A 76 -11.42 22.45 -14.22
C LYS A 76 -10.84 21.37 -13.33
N LYS A 77 -11.70 20.50 -12.79
CA LYS A 77 -11.31 19.33 -12.00
C LYS A 77 -11.58 18.07 -12.81
N GLU A 78 -10.56 17.26 -13.00
CA GLU A 78 -10.66 15.95 -13.64
C GLU A 78 -10.30 14.87 -12.62
N LYS A 79 -11.16 13.87 -12.47
CA LYS A 79 -10.94 12.75 -11.55
C LYS A 79 -10.48 11.51 -12.31
N GLY A 80 -9.51 10.82 -11.75
CA GLY A 80 -9.04 9.50 -12.20
C GLY A 80 -9.05 8.51 -11.04
N LEU A 81 -9.19 7.23 -11.37
CA LEU A 81 -9.07 6.13 -10.43
C LEU A 81 -8.19 5.04 -11.03
N GLN A 82 -7.16 4.66 -10.31
CA GLN A 82 -6.32 3.49 -10.61
C GLN A 82 -6.49 2.46 -9.50
N ARG A 83 -6.50 1.18 -9.88
CA ARG A 83 -6.61 0.06 -8.95
C ARG A 83 -5.43 -0.87 -9.15
N PHE A 84 -4.81 -1.26 -8.05
CA PHE A 84 -3.73 -2.22 -8.04
C PHE A 84 -4.01 -3.32 -7.03
N GLU A 85 -3.44 -4.49 -7.33
CA GLU A 85 -3.29 -5.57 -6.37
C GLU A 85 -1.80 -5.79 -6.13
N GLY A 86 -1.43 -6.02 -4.88
CA GLY A 86 -0.04 -6.18 -4.48
C GLY A 86 0.16 -7.22 -3.40
N LYS A 87 1.43 -7.58 -3.20
CA LYS A 87 1.90 -8.47 -2.13
C LYS A 87 3.05 -7.83 -1.39
N ALA A 88 3.10 -8.02 -0.08
CA ALA A 88 4.19 -7.50 0.73
C ALA A 88 5.45 -8.37 0.55
N GLU A 89 6.52 -7.78 0.03
CA GLU A 89 7.84 -8.40 -0.06
C GLU A 89 8.59 -8.27 1.28
N SER A 90 8.29 -7.22 2.04
CA SER A 90 8.71 -7.03 3.45
C SER A 90 7.70 -6.12 4.17
N ASP A 91 7.93 -5.81 5.44
CA ASP A 91 7.10 -4.83 6.18
C ASP A 91 7.16 -3.41 5.61
N SER A 92 8.18 -3.12 4.80
CA SER A 92 8.42 -1.78 4.22
C SER A 92 8.36 -1.76 2.70
N VAL A 93 8.06 -2.88 2.04
CA VAL A 93 8.02 -2.98 0.58
C VAL A 93 6.78 -3.74 0.12
N LEU A 94 5.93 -3.05 -0.63
CA LEU A 94 4.77 -3.61 -1.31
C LEU A 94 5.04 -3.69 -2.81
N SER A 95 4.89 -4.87 -3.38
CA SER A 95 5.12 -5.17 -4.79
C SER A 95 3.79 -5.32 -5.52
N MET A 96 3.66 -4.69 -6.69
CA MET A 96 2.49 -4.77 -7.56
C MET A 96 2.93 -5.20 -8.96
N ALA A 97 1.99 -5.72 -9.75
CA ALA A 97 2.24 -6.17 -11.12
C ALA A 97 3.48 -7.09 -11.22
N ASN A 98 3.58 -8.08 -10.32
CA ASN A 98 4.69 -9.04 -10.24
C ASN A 98 6.08 -8.40 -10.09
N GLY A 99 6.20 -7.31 -9.33
CA GLY A 99 7.48 -6.67 -9.02
C GLY A 99 7.92 -5.57 -9.99
N LEU A 100 7.13 -5.28 -11.02
CA LEU A 100 7.41 -4.16 -11.93
C LEU A 100 7.20 -2.80 -11.26
N VAL A 101 6.32 -2.74 -10.27
CA VAL A 101 6.03 -1.54 -9.51
C VAL A 101 6.17 -1.84 -8.03
N THR A 102 6.92 -1.00 -7.32
CA THR A 102 7.11 -1.15 -5.88
C THR A 102 6.76 0.14 -5.15
N MET A 103 6.19 -0.03 -3.98
CA MET A 103 5.85 1.02 -3.03
C MET A 103 6.65 0.81 -1.77
N ARG A 104 7.24 1.88 -1.24
CA ARG A 104 8.07 1.83 -0.02
C ARG A 104 7.41 2.57 1.12
N LEU A 105 7.49 1.99 2.32
CA LEU A 105 7.05 2.59 3.57
C LEU A 105 8.26 2.89 4.45
N GLU A 106 8.39 4.15 4.85
CA GLU A 106 9.41 4.61 5.80
C GLU A 106 8.71 5.38 6.92
N GLY A 107 8.51 4.74 8.08
CA GLY A 107 7.70 5.30 9.15
C GLY A 107 6.25 5.49 8.72
N ASP A 108 5.77 6.74 8.74
CA ASP A 108 4.42 7.14 8.30
C ASP A 108 4.44 7.85 6.93
N ILE A 109 5.38 7.47 6.07
CA ILE A 109 5.53 8.02 4.72
C ILE A 109 5.56 6.88 3.70
N ILE A 110 4.70 6.99 2.68
CA ILE A 110 4.75 6.12 1.50
C ILE A 110 5.40 6.86 0.34
N TYR A 111 6.37 6.20 -0.30
CA TYR A 111 6.96 6.63 -1.57
C TYR A 111 6.42 5.74 -2.70
N PHE A 112 5.74 6.36 -3.65
CA PHE A 112 5.14 5.67 -4.79
C PHE A 112 4.99 6.59 -5.99
N ASP A 113 5.40 6.11 -7.17
CA ASP A 113 5.25 6.82 -8.45
C ASP A 113 5.68 8.30 -8.40
N SER A 114 6.90 8.54 -7.89
CA SER A 114 7.47 9.89 -7.68
C SER A 114 6.68 10.82 -6.74
N THR A 115 5.66 10.30 -6.06
CA THR A 115 4.83 11.03 -5.11
C THR A 115 5.12 10.55 -3.70
N THR A 116 5.16 11.50 -2.77
CA THR A 116 5.22 11.21 -1.34
C THR A 116 3.83 11.31 -0.76
N TYR A 117 3.43 10.28 0.00
CA TYR A 117 2.14 10.21 0.65
C TYR A 117 2.32 10.18 2.16
N THR A 118 1.50 10.95 2.85
CA THR A 118 1.41 10.94 4.31
C THR A 118 0.05 10.41 4.73
N ARG A 119 -0.06 9.83 5.92
CA ARG A 119 -1.36 9.40 6.46
C ARG A 119 -2.36 10.56 6.43
N ALA A 120 -3.59 10.27 6.00
CA ALA A 120 -4.69 11.20 6.15
C ALA A 120 -4.97 11.40 7.66
N LYS A 121 -5.27 12.65 8.06
CA LYS A 121 -5.70 12.98 9.42
C LYS A 121 -7.16 12.56 9.66
#